data_AF-A0A963QGE1-F1
#
_entry.id   AF-A0A963QGE1-F1
#
_cell.length_a   1.000
_cell.length_b   1.000
_cell.length_c   1.000
_cell.angle_alpha   90.00
_cell.angle_beta   90.00
_cell.angle_gamma   90.00
#
_symmetry.space_group_name_H-M   'P 1'
#
loop_
_entity.id
_entity.type
_entity.pdbx_description
1 polymer ?
#
loop_
_entity_poly.entity_id
_entity_poly.type
_entity_poly.pdbx_seq_one_letter_code
_entity_poly.pdbx_strand_id
1 'polypeptide(L)'
;GLNVIQGARMAGAAKIIGVDINPDREEWGRKFGMTEFLNSRGMSREDTIARIVAMTDGGADFTFDATGNTEVMRTALEACHRGWGTSIIIGVAEAGKEISTRPFQLVTGRNWRGTAFGGAKGRTDVPKIVDMYMQGKIEIDPMITHVMGLEEINTAFDLMHEGKSIRSVVVY
;
A
#
# COMPACT_ATOMS: atom_id res chain seq x y z
N GLY A 1 1.94 -2.22 0.19
CA GLY A 1 1.65 -1.53 1.47
C GLY A 1 2.90 -1.04 2.18
N LEU A 2 3.73 -1.94 2.73
CA LEU A 2 4.79 -1.59 3.68
C LEU A 2 5.75 -0.47 3.25
N ASN A 3 6.22 -0.46 2.00
CA ASN A 3 7.10 0.63 1.52
C ASN A 3 6.40 1.99 1.36
N VAL A 4 5.08 2.01 1.15
CA VAL A 4 4.29 3.25 1.21
C VAL A 4 4.28 3.81 2.63
N ILE A 5 4.12 2.94 3.63
CA ILE A 5 4.13 3.30 5.05
C ILE A 5 5.50 3.90 5.42
N GLN A 6 6.60 3.26 5.02
CA GLN A 6 7.95 3.80 5.23
C GLN A 6 8.12 5.19 4.58
N GLY A 7 7.72 5.31 3.31
CA GLY A 7 7.79 6.56 2.57
C GLY A 7 6.96 7.68 3.21
N ALA A 8 5.75 7.37 3.67
CA ALA A 8 4.88 8.30 4.37
C ALA A 8 5.50 8.76 5.71
N ARG A 9 6.07 7.84 6.48
CA ARG A 9 6.80 8.17 7.72
C ARG A 9 7.97 9.10 7.43
N MET A 10 8.79 8.78 6.43
CA MET A 10 9.93 9.61 6.02
C MET A 10 9.52 11.00 5.54
N ALA A 11 8.36 11.11 4.89
CA ALA A 11 7.79 12.38 4.45
C ALA A 11 7.15 13.20 5.60
N GLY A 12 7.14 12.67 6.83
CA GLY A 12 6.59 13.36 8.00
C GLY A 12 5.07 13.26 8.14
N ALA A 13 4.44 12.23 7.57
CA ALA A 13 3.00 12.01 7.76
C ALA A 13 2.66 11.78 9.24
N ALA A 14 1.75 12.58 9.79
CA ALA A 14 1.38 12.54 11.20
C ALA A 14 0.52 11.31 11.57
N LYS A 15 -0.31 10.84 10.63
CA LYS A 15 -1.20 9.69 10.80
C LYS A 15 -1.10 8.78 9.58
N ILE A 16 -0.79 7.52 9.81
CA ILE A 16 -0.62 6.50 8.77
C ILE A 16 -1.52 5.31 9.12
N ILE A 17 -2.65 5.21 8.40
CA ILE A 17 -3.66 4.17 8.61
C ILE A 17 -3.39 3.04 7.62
N GLY A 18 -3.06 1.85 8.12
CA GLY A 18 -3.08 0.63 7.30
C GLY A 18 -4.46 0.00 7.32
N VAL A 19 -4.92 -0.44 6.16
CA VAL A 19 -6.20 -1.12 5.99
C VAL A 19 -5.92 -2.47 5.34
N ASP A 20 -6.26 -3.56 6.03
CA ASP A 20 -6.09 -4.92 5.51
C ASP A 20 -7.16 -5.83 6.10
N ILE A 21 -7.51 -6.90 5.40
CA ILE A 21 -8.44 -7.91 5.93
C ILE A 21 -7.72 -8.89 6.87
N ASN A 22 -6.41 -9.06 6.72
CA ASN A 22 -5.61 -9.95 7.55
C ASN A 22 -5.06 -9.18 8.78
N PRO A 23 -5.50 -9.51 10.01
CA PRO A 23 -5.04 -8.83 11.22
C PRO A 23 -3.54 -9.00 11.47
N ASP A 24 -2.91 -10.08 11.00
CA ASP A 24 -1.48 -10.33 11.16
C ASP A 24 -0.62 -9.27 10.45
N ARG A 25 -1.21 -8.49 9.54
CA ARG A 25 -0.54 -7.38 8.86
C ARG A 25 -0.38 -6.15 9.75
N GLU A 26 -1.07 -6.08 10.89
CA GLU A 26 -0.94 -4.96 11.81
C GLU A 26 0.48 -4.84 12.37
N GLU A 27 1.03 -5.94 12.90
CA GLU A 27 2.38 -5.97 13.47
C GLU A 27 3.42 -5.53 12.44
N TRP A 28 3.31 -6.07 11.21
CA TRP A 28 4.14 -5.68 10.08
C TRP A 28 4.02 -4.18 9.78
N GLY A 29 2.80 -3.66 9.66
CA GLY A 29 2.59 -2.23 9.41
C GLY A 29 3.24 -1.36 10.48
N ARG A 30 3.05 -1.70 11.77
CA ARG A 30 3.60 -0.94 12.91
C ARG A 30 5.12 -0.90 12.88
N LYS A 31 5.77 -2.03 12.57
CA LYS A 31 7.24 -2.13 12.40
C LYS A 31 7.79 -1.12 11.39
N PHE A 32 7.03 -0.81 10.34
CA PHE A 32 7.45 0.09 9.27
C PHE A 32 6.93 1.54 9.41
N GLY A 33 6.22 1.87 10.49
CA GLY A 33 5.79 3.24 10.78
C GLY A 33 4.29 3.49 10.75
N MET A 34 3.46 2.46 10.62
CA MET A 34 2.01 2.61 10.68
C MET A 34 1.57 3.03 12.09
N THR A 35 0.70 4.03 12.18
CA THR A 35 0.20 4.55 13.46
C THR A 35 -1.10 3.87 13.86
N GLU A 36 -1.98 3.64 12.88
CA GLU A 36 -3.32 3.09 13.08
C GLU A 36 -3.55 1.90 12.15
N PHE A 37 -4.37 0.95 12.59
CA PHE A 37 -4.78 -0.18 11.78
C PHE A 37 -6.31 -0.29 11.75
N LEU A 38 -6.85 -0.59 10.57
CA LEU A 38 -8.26 -0.88 10.37
C LEU A 38 -8.39 -2.25 9.68
N ASN A 39 -8.92 -3.23 10.41
CA ASN A 39 -9.32 -4.48 9.80
C ASN A 39 -10.67 -4.31 9.09
N SER A 40 -10.69 -4.36 7.76
CA SER A 40 -11.91 -4.19 6.97
C SER A 40 -12.66 -5.49 6.68
N ARG A 41 -12.23 -6.63 7.25
CA ARG A 41 -12.88 -7.93 7.04
C ARG A 41 -14.33 -7.89 7.55
N GLY A 42 -15.27 -8.22 6.66
CA GLY A 42 -16.70 -8.23 6.98
C GLY A 42 -17.37 -6.86 7.04
N MET A 43 -16.62 -5.76 6.78
CA MET A 43 -17.18 -4.42 6.67
C MET A 43 -17.70 -4.18 5.25
N SER A 44 -18.76 -3.39 5.12
CA SER A 44 -19.13 -2.83 3.81
C SER A 44 -18.09 -1.80 3.35
N ARG A 45 -18.13 -1.46 2.06
CA ARG A 45 -17.30 -0.38 1.51
C ARG A 45 -17.64 0.96 2.19
N GLU A 46 -18.93 1.22 2.36
CA GLU A 46 -19.45 2.45 2.96
C GLU A 46 -19.01 2.57 4.43
N ASP A 47 -19.03 1.48 5.20
CA ASP A 47 -18.53 1.46 6.58
C ASP A 47 -17.02 1.67 6.64
N THR A 48 -16.27 1.07 5.71
CA THR A 48 -14.81 1.23 5.62
C THR A 48 -14.45 2.70 5.34
N ILE A 49 -15.13 3.32 4.37
CA ILE A 49 -14.95 4.75 4.06
C ILE A 49 -15.32 5.61 5.27
N ALA A 50 -16.48 5.38 5.88
CA ALA A 50 -16.96 6.16 7.02
C ALA A 50 -15.97 6.09 8.19
N ARG A 51 -15.40 4.91 8.47
CA ARG A 51 -14.41 4.73 9.53
C ARG A 51 -13.12 5.48 9.23
N ILE A 52 -12.59 5.41 8.01
CA ILE A 52 -11.38 6.16 7.62
C ILE A 52 -11.63 7.66 7.70
N VAL A 53 -12.77 8.14 7.19
CA VAL A 53 -13.16 9.57 7.25
C VAL A 53 -13.26 10.05 8.70
N ALA A 54 -13.86 9.26 9.59
CA ALA A 54 -13.94 9.59 11.01
C ALA A 54 -12.57 9.57 11.70
N MET A 55 -11.69 8.63 11.34
CA MET A 55 -10.31 8.58 11.87
C MET A 55 -9.45 9.74 11.38
N THR A 56 -9.86 10.46 10.33
CA THR A 56 -9.07 11.53 9.67
C THR A 56 -9.79 12.87 9.65
N ASP A 57 -10.90 13.01 10.36
CA ASP A 57 -11.70 14.24 10.45
C ASP A 57 -12.11 14.85 9.09
N GLY A 58 -12.33 14.00 8.06
CA GLY A 58 -12.71 14.48 6.72
C GLY A 58 -12.23 13.64 5.54
N GLY A 59 -11.40 12.63 5.79
CA GLY A 59 -10.76 11.79 4.79
C GLY A 59 -9.24 12.02 4.75
N ALA A 60 -8.49 11.03 4.29
CA ALA A 60 -7.02 11.13 4.26
C ALA A 60 -6.53 12.05 3.13
N ASP A 61 -5.50 12.87 3.39
CA ASP A 61 -4.88 13.73 2.37
C ASP A 61 -4.35 12.91 1.19
N PHE A 62 -3.77 11.75 1.49
CA PHE A 62 -3.31 10.78 0.51
C PHE A 62 -3.83 9.38 0.84
N THR A 63 -4.32 8.68 -0.17
CA THR A 63 -4.59 7.24 -0.08
C THR A 63 -3.84 6.49 -1.16
N PHE A 64 -3.51 5.23 -0.89
CA PHE A 64 -2.75 4.37 -1.79
C PHE A 64 -3.42 3.00 -1.86
N ASP A 65 -3.88 2.60 -3.05
CA ASP A 65 -4.21 1.19 -3.28
C ASP A 65 -2.95 0.41 -3.61
N ALA A 66 -2.67 -0.62 -2.85
CA ALA A 66 -1.57 -1.56 -3.09
C ALA A 66 -2.07 -3.01 -3.20
N THR A 67 -3.35 -3.21 -3.54
CA THR A 67 -3.99 -4.53 -3.60
C THR A 67 -4.22 -5.03 -5.03
N GLY A 68 -4.49 -4.11 -5.97
CA GLY A 68 -4.91 -4.47 -7.33
C GLY A 68 -6.41 -4.77 -7.45
N ASN A 69 -7.20 -4.57 -6.38
CA ASN A 69 -8.64 -4.77 -6.40
C ASN A 69 -9.38 -3.45 -6.72
N THR A 70 -10.19 -3.42 -7.77
CA THR A 70 -10.87 -2.20 -8.23
C THR A 70 -11.88 -1.64 -7.22
N GLU A 71 -12.50 -2.48 -6.38
CA GLU A 71 -13.37 -2.01 -5.29
C GLU A 71 -12.55 -1.33 -4.20
N VAL A 72 -11.35 -1.82 -3.89
CA VAL A 72 -10.42 -1.17 -2.96
C VAL A 72 -9.89 0.14 -3.55
N MET A 73 -9.58 0.18 -4.85
CA MET A 73 -9.19 1.42 -5.54
C MET A 73 -10.27 2.51 -5.41
N ARG A 74 -11.54 2.14 -5.62
CA ARG A 74 -12.68 3.04 -5.42
C ARG A 74 -12.82 3.48 -3.97
N THR A 75 -12.74 2.53 -3.04
CA THR A 75 -12.79 2.79 -1.59
C THR A 75 -11.72 3.80 -1.18
N ALA A 76 -10.49 3.62 -1.66
CA ALA A 76 -9.36 4.51 -1.39
C ALA A 76 -9.63 5.93 -1.92
N LEU A 77 -10.18 6.08 -3.13
CA LEU A 77 -10.58 7.41 -3.63
C LEU A 77 -11.66 8.05 -2.76
N GLU A 78 -12.72 7.31 -2.44
CA GLU A 78 -13.86 7.90 -1.72
C GLU A 78 -13.54 8.19 -0.24
N ALA A 79 -12.52 7.53 0.32
CA ALA A 79 -11.95 7.81 1.64
C ALA A 79 -10.91 8.96 1.65
N CYS A 80 -10.47 9.47 0.49
CA CYS A 80 -9.64 10.68 0.45
C CYS A 80 -10.40 11.92 0.93
N HIS A 81 -9.64 12.89 1.44
CA HIS A 81 -10.16 14.18 1.87
C HIS A 81 -10.90 14.88 0.72
N ARG A 82 -12.10 15.37 0.99
CA ARG A 82 -12.85 16.21 0.04
C ARG A 82 -12.14 17.56 -0.14
N GLY A 83 -11.93 18.00 -1.37
CA GLY A 83 -11.33 19.31 -1.66
C GLY A 83 -9.90 19.21 -2.21
N TRP A 84 -9.05 18.36 -1.64
CA TRP A 84 -7.63 18.28 -2.03
C TRP A 84 -7.03 16.86 -2.02
N GLY A 85 -7.76 15.85 -1.52
CA GLY A 85 -7.21 14.52 -1.33
C GLY A 85 -6.75 13.86 -2.64
N THR A 86 -5.64 13.12 -2.59
CA THR A 86 -5.09 12.41 -3.75
C THR A 86 -5.05 10.91 -3.51
N SER A 87 -5.73 10.15 -4.35
CA SER A 87 -5.71 8.69 -4.36
C SER A 87 -4.76 8.17 -5.45
N ILE A 88 -3.83 7.30 -5.04
CA ILE A 88 -2.80 6.72 -5.91
C ILE A 88 -3.03 5.23 -6.05
N ILE A 89 -3.26 4.77 -7.28
CA ILE A 89 -3.31 3.34 -7.61
C ILE A 89 -1.88 2.84 -7.86
N ILE A 90 -1.44 1.89 -7.04
CA ILE A 90 -0.18 1.15 -7.20
C ILE A 90 -0.47 -0.30 -7.63
N GLY A 91 -1.52 -0.91 -7.06
CA GLY A 91 -1.92 -2.26 -7.40
C GLY A 91 -2.31 -2.42 -8.86
N VAL A 92 -1.97 -3.56 -9.45
CA VAL A 92 -2.31 -3.88 -10.84
C VAL A 92 -3.56 -4.75 -10.85
N ALA A 93 -4.65 -4.25 -11.45
CA ALA A 93 -5.89 -5.00 -11.58
C ALA A 93 -5.78 -6.09 -12.65
N GLU A 94 -6.61 -7.11 -12.52
CA GLU A 94 -6.78 -8.16 -13.52
C GLU A 94 -7.26 -7.57 -14.87
N ALA A 95 -6.95 -8.30 -15.95
CA ALA A 95 -7.35 -7.89 -17.29
C ALA A 95 -8.88 -7.71 -17.41
N GLY A 96 -9.29 -6.61 -18.05
CA GLY A 96 -10.71 -6.29 -18.29
C GLY A 96 -11.46 -5.68 -17.11
N LYS A 97 -10.80 -5.45 -15.96
CA LYS A 97 -11.42 -4.74 -14.83
C LYS A 97 -11.40 -3.23 -15.05
N GLU A 98 -12.46 -2.57 -14.60
CA GLU A 98 -12.60 -1.12 -14.67
C GLU A 98 -12.75 -0.53 -13.27
N ILE A 99 -12.18 0.67 -13.09
CA ILE A 99 -12.44 1.49 -11.92
C ILE A 99 -13.61 2.43 -12.21
N SER A 100 -14.46 2.67 -11.22
CA SER A 100 -15.59 3.59 -11.35
C SER A 100 -15.84 4.35 -10.05
N THR A 101 -16.41 5.55 -10.17
CA THR A 101 -16.91 6.35 -9.05
C THR A 101 -17.91 7.38 -9.57
N ARG A 102 -18.56 8.12 -8.67
CA ARG A 102 -19.41 9.26 -9.06
C ARG A 102 -18.51 10.45 -9.44
N PRO A 103 -18.71 11.12 -10.60
CA PRO A 103 -17.88 12.26 -11.01
C PRO A 103 -17.77 13.38 -9.97
N PHE A 104 -18.82 13.53 -9.15
CA PHE A 104 -18.84 14.50 -8.05
C PHE A 104 -17.69 14.31 -7.05
N GLN A 105 -17.16 13.09 -6.88
CA GLN A 105 -16.01 12.83 -6.01
C GLN A 105 -14.76 13.60 -6.51
N LEU A 106 -14.59 13.72 -7.83
CA LEU A 106 -13.50 14.46 -8.47
C LEU A 106 -13.81 15.96 -8.59
N VAL A 107 -15.05 16.32 -8.97
CA VAL A 107 -15.49 17.72 -9.04
C VAL A 107 -15.30 18.44 -7.70
N THR A 108 -15.49 17.73 -6.59
CA THR A 108 -15.26 18.27 -5.25
C THR A 108 -13.79 18.23 -4.81
N GLY A 109 -12.85 18.09 -5.74
CA GLY A 109 -11.43 18.37 -5.53
C GLY A 109 -10.53 17.17 -5.26
N ARG A 110 -11.05 15.93 -5.34
CA ARG A 110 -10.17 14.75 -5.27
C ARG A 110 -9.41 14.53 -6.57
N ASN A 111 -8.18 14.05 -6.44
CA ASN A 111 -7.36 13.62 -7.55
C ASN A 111 -7.22 12.10 -7.56
N TRP A 112 -7.40 11.46 -8.73
CA TRP A 112 -7.20 10.02 -8.89
C TRP A 112 -6.12 9.77 -9.94
N ARG A 113 -5.02 9.13 -9.55
CA ARG A 113 -3.89 8.88 -10.46
C ARG A 113 -3.25 7.52 -10.20
N GLY A 114 -2.52 7.01 -11.19
CA GLY A 114 -1.70 5.82 -11.05
C GLY A 114 -0.22 6.15 -10.82
N THR A 115 0.57 5.13 -10.51
CA THR A 115 2.03 5.19 -10.58
C THR A 115 2.60 3.90 -11.15
N ALA A 116 3.64 4.02 -11.98
CA ALA A 116 4.43 2.90 -12.46
C ALA A 116 5.81 2.97 -11.80
N PHE A 117 6.24 1.88 -11.15
CA PHE A 117 7.53 1.81 -10.45
C PHE A 117 7.74 2.96 -9.43
N GLY A 118 6.65 3.43 -8.81
CA GLY A 118 6.68 4.55 -7.87
C GLY A 118 7.04 5.91 -8.49
N GLY A 119 7.10 6.01 -9.83
CA GLY A 119 7.57 7.19 -10.56
C GLY A 119 9.10 7.30 -10.63
N ALA A 120 9.83 6.30 -10.15
CA ALA A 120 11.29 6.28 -10.18
C ALA A 120 11.82 6.07 -11.61
N LYS A 121 12.87 6.78 -11.97
CA LYS A 121 13.63 6.55 -13.20
C LYS A 121 14.66 5.48 -12.94
N GLY A 122 14.39 4.23 -13.37
CA GLY A 122 15.17 3.03 -13.05
C GLY A 122 16.68 3.25 -12.86
N ARG A 123 17.40 3.59 -13.93
CA ARG A 123 18.87 3.76 -13.88
C ARG A 123 19.36 4.91 -13.00
N THR A 124 18.55 5.95 -12.81
CA THR A 124 18.95 7.17 -12.10
C THR A 124 18.56 7.14 -10.62
N ASP A 125 17.42 6.54 -10.29
CA ASP A 125 16.83 6.62 -8.96
C ASP A 125 17.02 5.34 -8.14
N VAL A 126 17.15 4.16 -8.77
CA VAL A 126 17.42 2.91 -8.04
C VAL A 126 18.72 2.98 -7.23
N PRO A 127 19.85 3.49 -7.76
CA PRO A 127 21.07 3.65 -6.95
C PRO A 127 20.85 4.51 -5.70
N LYS A 128 20.04 5.58 -5.80
CA LYS A 128 19.71 6.43 -4.66
C LYS A 128 18.86 5.69 -3.62
N ILE A 129 17.97 4.79 -4.06
CA ILE A 129 17.20 3.93 -3.15
C ILE A 129 18.12 2.96 -2.42
N VAL A 130 19.12 2.40 -3.11
CA VAL A 130 20.18 1.60 -2.49
C VAL A 130 20.96 2.43 -1.48
N ASP A 131 21.36 3.66 -1.81
CA ASP A 131 22.05 4.54 -0.86
C ASP A 131 21.20 4.82 0.39
N MET A 132 19.88 5.02 0.23
CA MET A 132 18.97 5.18 1.38
C MET A 132 18.94 3.93 2.26
N TYR A 133 18.95 2.73 1.68
CA TYR A 133 19.04 1.48 2.43
C TYR A 133 20.38 1.37 3.16
N MET A 134 21.50 1.61 2.47
CA MET A 134 22.85 1.55 3.07
C MET A 134 23.03 2.57 4.21
N GLN A 135 22.31 3.68 4.17
CA GLN A 135 22.27 4.71 5.22
C GLN A 135 21.28 4.41 6.35
N GLY A 136 20.57 3.28 6.32
CA GLY A 136 19.55 2.93 7.30
C GLY A 136 18.29 3.81 7.28
N LYS A 137 18.04 4.54 6.17
CA LYS A 137 16.84 5.38 6.03
C LYS A 137 15.59 4.57 5.70
N ILE A 138 15.76 3.45 5.03
CA ILE A 138 14.70 2.49 4.72
C ILE A 138 15.12 1.10 5.16
N GLU A 139 14.15 0.36 5.68
CA GLU A 139 14.32 -1.01 6.16
C GLU A 139 13.90 -1.96 5.04
N ILE A 140 14.81 -2.85 4.62
CA ILE A 140 14.57 -3.87 3.59
C ILE A 140 14.73 -5.27 4.15
N ASP A 141 15.81 -5.52 4.90
CA ASP A 141 16.15 -6.84 5.45
C ASP A 141 14.99 -7.50 6.21
N PRO A 142 14.23 -6.79 7.07
CA PRO A 142 13.14 -7.44 7.78
C PRO A 142 12.00 -7.89 6.88
N MET A 143 11.87 -7.39 5.64
CA MET A 143 10.87 -7.85 4.69
C MET A 143 11.25 -9.17 4.01
N ILE A 144 12.53 -9.56 4.07
CA ILE A 144 13.03 -10.84 3.56
C ILE A 144 12.72 -11.90 4.62
N THR A 145 11.58 -12.58 4.47
CA THR A 145 11.14 -13.57 5.46
C THR A 145 11.64 -14.98 5.14
N HIS A 146 12.06 -15.23 3.89
CA HIS A 146 12.59 -16.52 3.47
C HIS A 146 13.77 -16.33 2.52
N VAL A 147 14.81 -17.14 2.68
CA VAL A 147 15.95 -17.26 1.78
C VAL A 147 16.12 -18.74 1.46
N MET A 148 16.20 -19.08 0.18
CA MET A 148 16.27 -20.47 -0.28
C MET A 148 17.01 -20.60 -1.61
N GLY A 149 17.44 -21.81 -1.96
CA GLY A 149 18.12 -22.08 -3.23
C GLY A 149 17.15 -22.10 -4.42
N LEU A 150 17.70 -22.01 -5.64
CA LEU A 150 16.92 -22.07 -6.88
C LEU A 150 16.15 -23.39 -7.04
N GLU A 151 16.65 -24.48 -6.48
CA GLU A 151 16.01 -25.79 -6.44
C GLU A 151 14.69 -25.80 -5.66
N GLU A 152 14.48 -24.84 -4.75
CA GLU A 152 13.27 -24.71 -3.92
C GLU A 152 12.28 -23.66 -4.50
N ILE A 153 12.43 -23.26 -5.76
CA ILE A 153 11.59 -22.23 -6.40
C ILE A 153 10.08 -22.48 -6.25
N ASN A 154 9.63 -23.74 -6.33
CA ASN A 154 8.21 -24.06 -6.20
C ASN A 154 7.70 -23.84 -4.76
N THR A 155 8.52 -24.15 -3.75
CA THR A 155 8.22 -23.85 -2.35
C THR A 155 8.10 -22.34 -2.12
N ALA A 156 8.89 -21.52 -2.81
CA ALA A 156 8.74 -20.06 -2.76
C ALA A 156 7.35 -19.60 -3.27
N PHE A 157 6.85 -20.22 -4.35
CA PHE A 157 5.50 -19.96 -4.86
C PHE A 157 4.42 -20.43 -3.88
N ASP A 158 4.56 -21.58 -3.23
CA ASP A 158 3.59 -22.07 -2.24
C ASP A 158 3.47 -21.09 -1.05
N LEU A 159 4.61 -20.65 -0.50
CA LEU A 159 4.65 -19.67 0.60
C LEU A 159 4.00 -18.33 0.23
N MET A 160 4.11 -17.92 -1.04
CA MET A 160 3.44 -16.72 -1.56
C MET A 160 1.93 -16.88 -1.57
N HIS A 161 1.41 -18.02 -2.08
CA HIS A 161 -0.04 -18.28 -2.13
C HIS A 161 -0.65 -18.44 -0.74
N GLU A 162 0.08 -19.06 0.19
CA GLU A 162 -0.34 -19.21 1.59
C GLU A 162 -0.28 -17.88 2.38
N GLY A 163 0.32 -16.83 1.82
CA GLY A 163 0.48 -15.54 2.48
C GLY A 163 1.48 -15.53 3.64
N LYS A 164 2.27 -16.61 3.80
CA LYS A 164 3.32 -16.77 4.82
C LYS A 164 4.60 -16.00 4.48
N SER A 165 4.81 -15.67 3.21
CA SER A 165 5.94 -14.83 2.78
C SER A 165 5.56 -13.35 2.70
N ILE A 166 6.48 -12.46 3.12
CA ILE A 166 6.47 -11.04 2.73
C ILE A 166 7.30 -10.89 1.46
N ARG A 167 8.56 -11.32 1.52
CA ARG A 167 9.45 -11.52 0.36
C ARG A 167 10.28 -12.77 0.58
N SER A 168 10.40 -13.57 -0.48
CA SER A 168 11.34 -14.67 -0.58
C SER A 168 12.49 -14.26 -1.50
N VAL A 169 13.74 -14.47 -1.09
CA VAL A 169 14.94 -14.26 -1.91
C VAL A 169 15.49 -15.62 -2.33
N VAL A 170 15.71 -15.79 -3.62
CA VAL A 170 16.28 -17.00 -4.20
C VAL A 170 17.76 -16.76 -4.49
N VAL A 171 18.62 -17.61 -3.97
CA VAL A 171 20.08 -17.55 -4.17
C VAL A 171 20.54 -18.68 -5.10
N TYR A 172 21.62 -18.45 -5.85
CA TYR A 172 22.20 -19.40 -6.82
C TYR A 172 23.73 -19.37 -6.77
#